data_AF-A0A0D3J866-F1
#
_entry.id   AF-A0A0D3J866-F1
#
_cell.length_a   1.000
_cell.length_b   1.000
_cell.length_c   1.000
_cell.angle_alpha   90.00
_cell.angle_beta   90.00
_cell.angle_gamma   90.00
#
_symmetry.space_group_name_H-M   'P 1'
#
loop_
_entity.id
_entity.type
_entity.pdbx_description
1 polymer ?
#
loop_
_entity_poly.entity_id
_entity_poly.type
_entity_poly.pdbx_seq_one_letter_code
_entity_poly.pdbx_strand_id
1 'polypeptide(L)'
;MSELLAAAKAGDVASIKRLVQGGANVNEQNPTVGATALVYAAQAGRTEAVQALIELRANPGLTTRKGKTALVVAQEKGHAAVVSLLQQAAAAPAVFGAPPAAA
;
A
#
# COMPACT_ATOMS: atom_id res chain seq x y z
N MET A 1 8.77 14.54 1.02
CA MET A 1 7.88 13.48 1.49
C MET A 1 6.49 14.08 1.52
N SER A 2 5.56 13.58 0.72
CA SER A 2 4.23 14.17 0.61
C SER A 2 3.37 13.85 1.84
N GLU A 3 2.37 14.69 2.13
CA GLU A 3 1.51 14.55 3.31
C GLU A 3 0.81 13.19 3.36
N LEU A 4 0.34 12.70 2.22
CA LEU A 4 -0.34 11.40 2.12
C LEU A 4 0.61 10.23 2.45
N LEU A 5 1.88 10.32 2.04
CA LEU A 5 2.89 9.31 2.38
C LEU A 5 3.24 9.34 3.87
N ALA A 6 3.27 10.53 4.48
CA ALA A 6 3.49 10.68 5.91
C ALA A 6 2.33 10.11 6.73
N ALA A 7 1.09 10.41 6.34
CA ALA A 7 -0.10 9.85 6.96
C ALA A 7 -0.12 8.32 6.84
N ALA A 8 0.20 7.76 5.67
CA ALA A 8 0.28 6.31 5.46
C ALA A 8 1.35 5.63 6.33
N LYS A 9 2.54 6.24 6.47
CA LYS A 9 3.59 5.73 7.36
C LYS A 9 3.19 5.82 8.83
N ALA A 10 2.51 6.90 9.23
CA ALA A 10 2.02 7.08 10.59
C ALA A 10 0.88 6.11 10.94
N GLY A 11 0.10 5.69 9.94
CA GLY A 11 -1.13 4.91 10.14
C GLY A 11 -2.37 5.80 10.30
N ASP A 12 -2.28 7.08 9.95
CA ASP A 12 -3.37 8.04 10.11
C ASP A 12 -4.37 7.93 8.95
N VAL A 13 -5.32 7.00 9.11
CA VAL A 13 -6.38 6.71 8.14
C VAL A 13 -7.26 7.93 7.85
N ALA A 14 -7.54 8.75 8.87
CA ALA A 14 -8.39 9.92 8.72
C ALA A 14 -7.74 10.93 7.77
N SER A 15 -6.45 11.21 7.97
CA SER A 15 -5.67 12.08 7.09
C SER A 15 -5.56 11.51 5.68
N ILE A 16 -5.31 10.20 5.51
CA ILE A 16 -5.25 9.56 4.18
C ILE A 16 -6.57 9.77 3.43
N LYS A 17 -7.70 9.44 4.05
CA LYS A 17 -9.04 9.57 3.42
C LYS A 17 -9.33 11.01 3.04
N ARG A 18 -9.06 11.97 3.94
CA ARG A 18 -9.26 13.40 3.67
C ARG A 18 -8.40 13.90 2.51
N LEU A 19 -7.13 13.52 2.46
CA LEU A 19 -6.22 13.93 1.39
C LEU A 19 -6.67 13.39 0.03
N VAL A 20 -7.00 12.09 -0.06
CA VAL A 20 -7.49 11.50 -1.32
C VAL A 20 -8.82 12.10 -1.74
N GLN A 21 -9.75 12.33 -0.81
CA GLN A 21 -11.00 13.03 -1.09
C GLN A 21 -10.78 14.48 -1.55
N GLY A 22 -9.71 15.11 -1.09
CA GLY A 22 -9.27 16.44 -1.55
C GLY A 22 -8.56 16.45 -2.90
N GLY A 23 -8.45 15.31 -3.59
CA GLY A 23 -7.80 15.19 -4.89
C GLY A 23 -6.33 14.77 -4.84
N ALA A 24 -5.81 14.38 -3.68
CA ALA A 24 -4.46 13.84 -3.59
C ALA A 24 -4.36 12.50 -4.32
N ASN A 25 -3.25 12.28 -5.02
CA ASN A 25 -3.01 11.04 -5.72
C ASN A 25 -2.60 9.93 -4.73
N VAL A 26 -3.48 8.95 -4.51
CA VAL A 26 -3.22 7.79 -3.64
C VAL A 26 -2.04 6.93 -4.12
N ASN A 27 -1.76 6.97 -5.43
CA ASN A 27 -0.70 6.23 -6.10
C ASN A 27 0.59 7.04 -6.24
N GLU A 28 0.68 8.17 -5.56
CA GLU A 28 1.87 9.01 -5.61
C GLU A 28 3.10 8.25 -5.09
N GLN A 29 4.18 8.32 -5.85
CA GLN A 29 5.46 7.72 -5.51
C GLN A 29 6.39 8.77 -4.93
N ASN A 30 7.09 8.41 -3.85
CA ASN A 30 8.13 9.25 -3.31
C ASN A 30 9.24 9.45 -4.36
N PRO A 31 9.61 10.68 -4.74
CA PRO A 31 10.65 10.93 -5.74
C PRO A 31 12.02 10.33 -5.34
N THR A 32 12.29 10.13 -4.05
CA THR A 32 13.57 9.61 -3.57
C THR A 32 13.64 8.08 -3.65
N VAL A 33 12.58 7.38 -3.24
CA VAL A 33 12.58 5.92 -3.04
C VAL A 33 11.65 5.18 -4.02
N GLY A 34 10.83 5.91 -4.76
CA GLY A 34 9.74 5.37 -5.58
C GLY A 34 8.62 4.72 -4.77
N ALA A 35 8.61 4.88 -3.45
CA ALA A 35 7.65 4.21 -2.57
C ALA A 35 6.31 4.94 -2.54
N THR A 36 5.24 4.19 -2.71
CA THR A 36 3.87 4.68 -2.58
C THR A 36 3.40 4.68 -1.14
N ALA A 37 2.29 5.34 -0.88
CA ALA A 37 1.58 5.30 0.40
C ALA A 37 1.37 3.86 0.89
N LEU A 38 0.98 2.96 -0.01
CA LEU A 38 0.75 1.55 0.29
C LEU A 38 2.03 0.83 0.73
N VAL A 39 3.17 1.13 0.09
CA VAL A 39 4.47 0.61 0.51
C VAL A 39 4.87 1.13 1.90
N TYR A 40 4.63 2.41 2.20
CA TYR A 40 4.94 2.97 3.51
C TYR A 40 4.07 2.39 4.63
N ALA A 41 2.76 2.27 4.39
CA ALA A 41 1.84 1.63 5.32
C ALA A 41 2.25 0.17 5.56
N ALA A 42 2.63 -0.54 4.49
CA ALA A 42 3.10 -1.92 4.58
C ALA A 42 4.44 -2.05 5.31
N GLN A 43 5.38 -1.14 5.08
CA GLN A 43 6.68 -1.10 5.77
C GLN A 43 6.54 -0.84 7.26
N ALA A 44 5.53 -0.05 7.66
CA ALA A 44 5.23 0.29 9.04
C ALA A 44 4.28 -0.71 9.71
N GLY A 45 3.79 -1.72 8.98
CA GLY A 45 2.85 -2.72 9.52
C GLY A 45 1.46 -2.15 9.84
N ARG A 46 1.08 -1.03 9.21
CA ARG A 46 -0.18 -0.33 9.48
C ARG A 46 -1.32 -0.94 8.68
N THR A 47 -1.92 -2.00 9.23
CA THR A 47 -3.04 -2.72 8.61
C THR A 47 -4.23 -1.81 8.29
N GLU A 48 -4.63 -0.93 9.20
CA GLU A 48 -5.75 0.00 8.99
C GLU A 48 -5.49 0.97 7.83
N ALA A 49 -4.26 1.51 7.73
CA ALA A 49 -3.87 2.36 6.62
C ALA A 49 -3.84 1.59 5.29
N VAL A 50 -3.37 0.34 5.30
CA VAL A 50 -3.39 -0.51 4.11
C VAL A 50 -4.83 -0.78 3.65
N GLN A 51 -5.74 -1.11 4.57
CA GLN A 51 -7.16 -1.27 4.26
C GLN A 51 -7.74 0.01 3.66
N ALA A 52 -7.53 1.16 4.30
CA ALA A 52 -8.03 2.43 3.79
C ALA A 52 -7.48 2.75 2.40
N LEU A 53 -6.20 2.50 2.15
CA LEU A 53 -5.61 2.72 0.83
C LEU A 53 -6.20 1.77 -0.23
N ILE A 54 -6.49 0.51 0.12
CA ILE A 54 -7.19 -0.43 -0.78
C ILE A 54 -8.62 0.05 -1.07
N GLU A 55 -9.35 0.51 -0.05
CA GLU A 55 -10.69 1.13 -0.23
C GLU A 55 -10.62 2.33 -1.19
N LEU A 56 -9.54 3.10 -1.11
CA LEU A 56 -9.26 4.26 -1.96
C LEU A 56 -8.68 3.88 -3.34
N ARG A 57 -8.72 2.59 -3.73
CA ARG A 57 -8.25 2.07 -5.02
C ARG A 57 -6.75 2.31 -5.27
N ALA A 58 -5.95 2.27 -4.21
CA ALA A 58 -4.49 2.26 -4.35
C ALA A 58 -4.03 1.02 -5.12
N ASN A 59 -3.03 1.18 -5.98
CA ASN A 59 -2.49 0.13 -6.81
C ASN A 59 -1.37 -0.63 -6.06
N PRO A 60 -1.60 -1.89 -5.65
CA PRO A 60 -0.60 -2.70 -4.96
C PRO A 60 0.54 -3.17 -5.87
N GLY A 61 0.34 -3.12 -7.19
CA GLY A 61 1.34 -3.50 -8.20
C GLY A 61 2.45 -2.47 -8.40
N LEU A 62 2.34 -1.28 -7.80
CA LEU A 62 3.39 -0.27 -7.89
C LEU A 62 4.65 -0.71 -7.14
N THR A 63 5.76 -0.67 -7.85
CA THR A 63 7.08 -1.02 -7.32
C THR A 63 7.83 0.23 -6.90
N THR A 64 8.61 0.09 -5.83
CA THR A 64 9.61 1.08 -5.44
C THR A 64 10.75 1.13 -6.46
N ARG A 65 11.63 2.14 -6.33
CA ARG A 65 12.87 2.24 -7.12
C ARG A 65 13.80 1.02 -6.96
N LYS A 66 13.60 0.23 -5.91
CA LYS A 66 14.31 -1.03 -5.64
C LYS A 66 13.62 -2.26 -6.26
N GLY A 67 12.56 -2.06 -7.04
CA GLY A 67 11.76 -3.15 -7.61
C GLY A 67 10.87 -3.89 -6.60
N LYS A 68 10.76 -3.39 -5.37
CA LYS A 68 9.96 -4.05 -4.31
C LYS A 68 8.52 -3.53 -4.32
N THR A 69 7.53 -4.42 -4.30
CA THR A 69 6.12 -4.09 -4.08
C THR A 69 5.82 -3.98 -2.58
N ALA A 70 4.66 -3.42 -2.23
CA ALA A 70 4.22 -3.34 -0.85
C ALA A 70 4.13 -4.71 -0.17
N LEU A 71 3.75 -5.76 -0.92
CA LEU A 71 3.68 -7.13 -0.42
C LEU A 71 5.07 -7.65 -0.06
N VAL A 72 6.06 -7.46 -0.94
CA VAL A 72 7.46 -7.85 -0.65
C VAL A 72 7.97 -7.15 0.60
N VAL A 73 7.71 -5.85 0.73
CA VAL A 73 8.15 -5.08 1.91
C VAL A 73 7.46 -5.55 3.20
N ALA A 74 6.17 -5.88 3.14
CA ALA A 74 5.45 -6.45 4.28
C ALA A 74 6.00 -7.82 4.70
N GLN A 75 6.34 -8.68 3.72
CA GLN A 75 6.94 -9.99 3.98
C GLN A 75 8.34 -9.85 4.60
N GLU A 76 9.20 -9.00 4.05
CA GLU A 76 10.55 -8.76 4.59
C GLU A 76 10.53 -8.21 6.02
N LYS A 77 9.49 -7.46 6.36
CA LYS A 77 9.27 -6.93 7.70
C LYS A 77 8.62 -7.93 8.66
N GLY A 78 8.09 -9.05 8.16
CA GLY A 78 7.35 -10.03 8.96
C GLY A 78 5.94 -9.58 9.35
N HIS A 79 5.33 -8.63 8.62
CA HIS A 79 3.99 -8.12 8.91
C HIS A 79 2.90 -9.01 8.29
N ALA A 80 2.74 -10.22 8.82
CA ALA A 80 1.80 -11.23 8.31
C ALA A 80 0.35 -10.73 8.12
N ALA A 81 -0.13 -9.85 9.01
CA ALA A 81 -1.46 -9.27 8.89
C ALA A 81 -1.60 -8.35 7.66
N VAL A 82 -0.58 -7.55 7.37
CA VAL A 82 -0.54 -6.72 6.15
C VAL A 82 -0.40 -7.58 4.91
N VAL A 83 0.46 -8.61 4.95
CA VAL A 83 0.63 -9.56 3.84
C VAL A 83 -0.72 -10.18 3.50
N SER A 84 -1.43 -10.70 4.50
CA SER A 84 -2.75 -11.32 4.31
C SER A 84 -3.76 -10.33 3.72
N LEU A 85 -3.78 -9.08 4.17
CA LEU A 85 -4.67 -8.05 3.62
C LEU A 85 -4.34 -7.71 2.16
N LEU A 86 -3.05 -7.54 1.83
CA LEU A 86 -2.61 -7.28 0.46
C LEU A 86 -2.89 -8.47 -0.45
N GLN A 87 -2.72 -9.70 0.04
CA GLN A 87 -3.05 -10.92 -0.68
C GLN A 87 -4.56 -11.04 -0.89
N GLN A 88 -5.39 -10.75 0.11
CA GLN A 88 -6.85 -10.74 -0.04
C GLN A 88 -7.31 -9.67 -1.03
N ALA A 89 -6.71 -8.48 -0.99
CA ALA A 89 -7.00 -7.42 -1.95
C ALA A 89 -6.55 -7.76 -3.37
N ALA A 90 -5.44 -8.48 -3.52
CA ALA A 90 -4.96 -8.97 -4.80
C ALA A 90 -5.71 -10.23 -5.29
N ALA A 91 -6.23 -11.05 -4.37
CA ALA A 91 -6.91 -12.32 -4.66
C ALA A 91 -8.42 -12.19 -4.82
N ALA A 92 -9.03 -11.07 -4.42
CA ALA A 92 -10.44 -10.79 -4.69
C ALA A 92 -10.66 -10.74 -6.22
N PRO A 93 -11.30 -11.76 -6.82
CA PRO A 93 -11.28 -11.99 -8.28
C PRO A 93 -12.12 -11.00 -9.09
N ALA A 94 -12.72 -9.99 -8.45
CA ALA A 94 -13.55 -8.99 -9.10
C ALA A 94 -12.77 -7.75 -9.59
N VAL A 95 -11.51 -7.54 -9.18
CA VAL A 95 -10.77 -6.31 -9.52
C VAL A 95 -9.41 -6.56 -10.17
N PHE A 96 -8.72 -7.67 -9.89
CA PHE A 96 -7.49 -8.05 -10.58
C PHE A 96 -7.44 -9.57 -10.73
N GLY A 97 -7.34 -10.06 -11.98
CA GLY A 97 -7.29 -11.49 -12.28
C GLY A 97 -6.13 -12.20 -11.59
N ALA A 98 -6.41 -13.41 -11.09
CA ALA A 98 -5.41 -14.33 -10.52
C ALA A 98 -4.48 -14.94 -11.60
N PRO A 99 -3.49 -15.80 -11.24
CA PRO A 99 -2.26 -15.59 -10.45
C PRO A 99 -0.99 -16.04 -11.26
N PRO A 100 0.23 -16.14 -10.69
CA PRO A 100 0.67 -17.48 -10.26
C PRO A 100 1.68 -17.54 -9.08
N ALA A 101 1.64 -18.70 -8.41
CA ALA A 101 2.74 -19.47 -7.81
C ALA A 101 3.73 -18.78 -6.84
N ALA A 102 3.70 -19.24 -5.59
CA ALA A 102 4.92 -19.58 -4.87
C ALA A 102 4.90 -21.10 -4.62
N ALA A 103 5.77 -21.79 -5.34
CA ALA A 103 6.25 -23.13 -5.02
C ALA A 103 7.31 -23.05 -3.91
#